data_AF-A0AAD1HFQ9-F1
#
_entry.id   AF-A0AAD1HFQ9-F1
#
_cell.length_a   1.000
_cell.length_b   1.000
_cell.length_c   1.000
_cell.angle_alpha   90.00
_cell.angle_beta   90.00
_cell.angle_gamma   90.00
#
_symmetry.space_group_name_H-M   'P 1'
#
loop_
_entity.id
_entity.type
_entity.pdbx_description
1 polymer ?
#
loop_
_entity_poly.entity_id
_entity_poly.type
_entity_poly.pdbx_seq_one_letter_code
_entity_poly.pdbx_strand_id
1 'polypeptide(L)'
;MDIISAYQQLGSYRAAADACGTTHKTVRRVVAKFEADQAGVLPVPRAERVHNYDAVADLVAERVEKSQGRISAKRLLPIARTAGYQGSPRNFRRLVAETKALWRSNNHRGRRPAVWAPESIW
;
A
#
# COMPACT_ATOMS: atom_id res chain seq x y z
N MET A 1 30.02 16.61 3.58
CA MET A 1 30.26 15.73 4.75
C MET A 1 28.97 15.02 5.09
N ASP A 2 28.98 13.70 5.34
CA ASP A 2 27.78 12.95 5.77
C ASP A 2 27.42 13.25 7.22
N ILE A 3 26.13 13.16 7.57
CA ILE A 3 25.59 13.49 8.89
C ILE A 3 26.19 12.62 10.00
N ILE A 4 26.37 11.31 9.75
CA ILE A 4 26.90 10.37 10.75
C ILE A 4 28.37 10.66 10.98
N SER A 5 29.13 10.85 9.89
CA SER A 5 30.55 11.21 9.97
C SER A 5 30.77 12.56 10.66
N ALA A 6 29.93 13.57 10.38
CA ALA A 6 29.99 14.86 11.05
C ALA A 6 29.72 14.73 12.56
N TYR A 7 28.74 13.93 12.95
CA TYR A 7 28.46 13.68 14.36
C TYR A 7 29.61 12.94 15.06
N GLN A 8 30.19 11.92 14.44
CA GLN A 8 31.31 11.17 15.01
C GLN A 8 32.56 12.03 15.20
N GLN A 9 32.82 12.99 14.31
CA GLN A 9 33.97 13.90 14.42
C GLN A 9 33.74 15.05 15.40
N LEU A 10 32.53 15.62 15.43
CA LEU A 10 32.22 16.84 16.21
C LEU A 10 31.63 16.54 17.59
N GLY A 11 31.05 15.37 17.81
CA GLY A 11 30.45 14.97 19.09
C GLY A 11 29.19 15.75 19.50
N SER A 12 28.65 16.61 18.64
CA SER A 12 27.49 17.46 18.95
C SER A 12 26.49 17.51 17.80
N TYR A 13 25.19 17.33 18.12
CA TYR A 13 24.12 17.40 17.12
C TYR A 13 23.97 18.78 16.50
N ARG A 14 24.29 19.86 17.22
CA ARG A 14 24.21 21.23 16.69
C ARG A 14 25.39 21.52 15.76
N ALA A 15 26.60 21.20 16.21
CA ALA A 15 27.80 21.39 15.39
C ALA A 15 27.72 20.56 14.09
N ALA A 16 27.27 19.31 14.15
CA ALA A 16 27.05 18.48 12.98
C ALA A 16 25.93 19.03 12.07
N ALA A 17 24.89 19.62 12.64
CA ALA A 17 23.83 20.26 11.87
C ALA A 17 24.34 21.49 11.11
N ASP A 18 25.14 22.34 11.76
CA ASP A 18 25.73 23.53 11.13
C ASP A 18 26.71 23.12 10.02
N ALA A 19 27.56 22.11 10.26
CA ALA A 19 28.51 21.59 9.27
C ALA A 19 27.84 20.92 8.05
N CYS A 20 26.68 20.29 8.25
CA CYS A 20 25.94 19.62 7.17
C CYS A 20 24.81 20.48 6.57
N GLY A 21 24.56 21.69 7.08
CA GLY A 21 23.45 22.54 6.62
C GLY A 21 22.06 21.95 6.90
N THR A 22 21.88 21.26 8.03
CA THR A 22 20.59 20.63 8.41
C THR A 22 20.09 21.12 9.77
N THR A 23 19.11 20.43 10.37
CA THR A 23 18.67 20.71 11.74
C THR A 23 19.21 19.66 12.70
N HIS A 24 19.55 20.06 13.92
CA HIS A 24 19.98 19.13 14.98
C HIS A 24 18.95 18.03 15.27
N LYS A 25 17.65 18.26 15.00
CA LYS A 25 16.60 17.24 15.10
C LYS A 25 16.74 16.18 14.01
N THR A 26 17.11 16.57 12.79
CA THR A 26 17.42 15.64 11.70
C THR A 26 18.64 14.82 12.04
N VAL A 27 19.72 15.46 12.50
CA VAL A 27 20.94 14.76 12.94
C VAL A 27 20.61 13.73 14.02
N ARG A 28 19.91 14.13 15.09
CA ARG A 28 19.48 13.22 16.16
C ARG A 28 18.68 12.03 15.63
N ARG A 29 17.75 12.25 14.69
CA ARG A 29 16.94 11.16 14.10
C ARG A 29 17.78 10.21 13.26
N VAL A 30 18.73 10.73 12.48
CA VAL A 30 19.62 9.92 11.64
C VAL A 30 20.56 9.09 12.51
N VAL A 31 21.16 9.70 13.54
CA VAL A 31 22.04 9.01 14.50
C VAL A 31 21.27 7.92 15.24
N ALA A 32 20.09 8.22 15.79
CA ALA A 32 19.28 7.22 16.50
C ALA A 32 18.85 6.05 15.58
N LYS A 33 18.54 6.34 14.31
CA LYS A 33 18.26 5.30 13.32
C LYS A 33 19.49 4.44 13.04
N PHE A 34 20.64 5.07 12.84
CA PHE A 34 21.91 4.38 12.61
C PHE A 34 22.30 3.48 13.80
N GLU A 35 22.19 3.99 15.02
CA GLU A 35 22.44 3.21 16.25
C GLU A 35 21.47 2.03 16.39
N ALA A 36 20.19 2.22 16.07
CA ALA A 36 19.21 1.13 16.05
C ALA A 36 19.55 0.06 15.01
N ASP A 37 19.94 0.48 13.80
CA ASP A 37 20.35 -0.42 12.72
C ASP A 37 21.63 -1.20 13.12
N GLN A 38 22.61 -0.56 13.76
CA GLN A 38 23.83 -1.23 14.28
C GLN A 38 23.53 -2.20 15.42
N ALA A 39 22.54 -1.89 16.26
CA ALA A 39 22.08 -2.77 17.33
C ALA A 39 21.19 -3.92 16.84
N GLY A 40 20.94 -4.03 15.53
CA GLY A 40 20.04 -5.04 14.95
C GLY A 40 18.56 -4.82 15.29
N VAL A 41 18.19 -3.64 15.76
CA VAL A 41 16.81 -3.29 16.09
C VAL A 41 16.10 -2.92 14.79
N LEU A 42 15.27 -3.83 14.29
CA LEU A 42 14.45 -3.55 13.11
C LEU A 42 13.51 -2.37 13.39
N PRO A 43 13.40 -1.39 12.48
CA PRO A 43 12.44 -0.31 12.63
C PRO A 43 11.04 -0.91 12.76
N VAL A 44 10.27 -0.44 13.76
CA VAL A 44 8.87 -0.86 13.89
C VAL A 44 8.16 -0.54 12.57
N PRO A 45 7.63 -1.54 11.85
CA PRO A 45 6.93 -1.29 10.62
C PRO A 45 5.80 -0.32 10.91
N ARG A 46 5.60 0.67 10.03
CA ARG A 46 4.47 1.57 10.16
C ARG A 46 3.21 0.71 10.20
N ALA A 47 2.47 0.78 11.31
CA ALA A 47 1.20 0.09 11.44
C ALA A 47 0.30 0.47 10.26
N GLU A 48 -0.18 -0.53 9.53
CA GLU A 48 -1.18 -0.32 8.50
C GLU A 48 -2.41 0.29 9.16
N ARG A 49 -2.88 1.42 8.60
CA ARG A 49 -4.06 2.08 9.11
C ARG A 49 -5.27 1.25 8.68
N VAL A 50 -5.98 0.70 9.65
CA VAL A 50 -7.27 0.02 9.44
C VAL A 50 -8.17 0.93 8.60
N HIS A 51 -8.63 0.45 7.45
CA HIS A 51 -9.57 1.19 6.63
C HIS A 51 -10.99 1.01 7.18
N ASN A 52 -11.80 2.07 7.07
CA ASN A 52 -13.19 2.07 7.56
C ASN A 52 -14.10 1.01 6.92
N TYR A 53 -13.64 0.31 5.89
CA TYR A 53 -14.39 -0.71 5.16
C TYR A 53 -13.88 -2.12 5.39
N ASP A 54 -12.85 -2.32 6.21
CA ASP A 54 -12.21 -3.63 6.42
C ASP A 54 -13.23 -4.67 6.90
N ALA A 55 -14.14 -4.26 7.79
CA ALA A 55 -15.22 -5.11 8.30
C ALA A 55 -16.16 -5.70 7.22
N VAL A 56 -16.20 -5.11 6.01
CA VAL A 56 -17.06 -5.58 4.92
C VAL A 56 -16.30 -5.95 3.64
N ALA A 57 -14.96 -5.89 3.66
CA ALA A 57 -14.14 -6.20 2.50
C ALA A 57 -14.37 -7.64 2.01
N ASP A 58 -14.36 -8.60 2.94
CA ASP A 58 -14.57 -10.02 2.63
C ASP A 58 -15.98 -10.30 2.07
N LEU A 59 -17.01 -9.67 2.66
CA LEU A 59 -18.39 -9.77 2.18
C LEU A 59 -18.51 -9.26 0.73
N VAL A 60 -17.83 -8.15 0.41
CA VAL A 60 -17.82 -7.61 -0.95
C VAL A 60 -17.09 -8.56 -1.89
N ALA A 61 -15.94 -9.10 -1.50
CA ALA A 61 -15.17 -10.05 -2.30
C ALA A 61 -15.99 -11.31 -2.62
N GLU A 62 -16.61 -11.92 -1.61
CA GLU A 62 -17.46 -13.10 -1.76
C GLU A 62 -18.62 -12.84 -2.75
N ARG A 63 -19.30 -11.70 -2.61
CA ARG A 63 -20.44 -11.35 -3.47
C ARG A 63 -20.02 -11.00 -4.89
N VAL A 64 -18.85 -10.38 -5.06
CA VAL A 64 -18.24 -10.13 -6.37
C VAL A 64 -17.94 -11.46 -7.05
N GLU A 65 -17.31 -12.40 -6.35
CA GLU A 65 -17.00 -13.76 -6.85
C GLU A 65 -18.26 -14.50 -7.28
N LYS A 66 -19.26 -14.62 -6.40
CA LYS A 66 -20.55 -15.29 -6.70
C LYS A 66 -21.27 -14.70 -7.90
N SER A 67 -21.10 -13.40 -8.15
CA SER A 67 -21.73 -12.70 -9.27
C SER A 67 -20.86 -12.63 -10.53
N GLN A 68 -19.68 -13.25 -10.53
CA GLN A 68 -18.68 -13.12 -11.59
C GLN A 68 -18.38 -11.65 -11.94
N GLY A 69 -18.25 -10.81 -10.91
CA GLY A 69 -17.99 -9.38 -11.08
C GLY A 69 -19.16 -8.52 -11.56
N ARG A 70 -20.37 -9.08 -11.75
CA ARG A 70 -21.52 -8.35 -12.32
C ARG A 70 -22.32 -7.54 -11.30
N ILE A 71 -22.28 -7.88 -10.01
CA ILE A 71 -23.10 -7.23 -8.98
C ILE A 71 -22.83 -5.72 -8.84
N SER A 72 -23.85 -4.88 -8.70
CA SER A 72 -23.66 -3.44 -8.55
C SER A 72 -23.45 -3.04 -7.08
N ALA A 73 -22.62 -2.01 -6.84
CA ALA A 73 -22.43 -1.44 -5.51
C ALA A 73 -23.74 -0.94 -4.88
N LYS A 74 -24.70 -0.48 -5.70
CA LYS A 74 -26.03 -0.05 -5.26
C LYS A 74 -26.80 -1.18 -4.58
N ARG A 75 -26.69 -2.41 -5.10
CA ARG A 75 -27.34 -3.61 -4.52
C ARG A 75 -26.58 -4.14 -3.31
N LEU A 76 -25.26 -3.95 -3.26
CA LEU A 76 -24.44 -4.39 -2.12
C LEU A 76 -24.52 -3.47 -0.91
N LEU A 77 -24.72 -2.16 -1.10
CA LEU A 77 -24.67 -1.20 -0.01
C LEU A 77 -25.67 -1.49 1.14
N PRO A 78 -26.94 -1.84 0.88
CA PRO A 78 -27.85 -2.22 1.96
C PRO A 78 -27.37 -3.45 2.74
N ILE A 79 -26.83 -4.46 2.06
CA ILE A 79 -26.31 -5.68 2.68
C ILE A 79 -25.10 -5.35 3.57
N ALA A 80 -24.18 -4.52 3.07
CA ALA A 80 -23.02 -4.08 3.83
C ALA A 80 -23.42 -3.26 5.07
N ARG A 81 -24.47 -2.42 4.97
CA ARG A 81 -25.01 -1.68 6.12
C ARG A 81 -25.59 -2.61 7.18
N THR A 82 -26.35 -3.62 6.78
CA THR A 82 -26.84 -4.66 7.70
C THR A 82 -25.68 -5.40 8.38
N ALA A 83 -24.56 -5.57 7.69
CA ALA A 83 -23.32 -6.14 8.23
C ALA A 83 -22.47 -5.15 9.05
N GLY A 84 -22.97 -3.94 9.34
CA GLY A 84 -22.29 -2.96 10.20
C GLY A 84 -21.47 -1.89 9.48
N TYR A 85 -21.56 -1.77 8.15
CA TYR A 85 -20.88 -0.70 7.43
C TYR A 85 -21.48 0.68 7.70
N GLN A 86 -20.71 1.55 8.37
CA GLN A 86 -21.10 2.93 8.70
C GLN A 86 -20.40 4.00 7.82
N GLY A 87 -19.58 3.58 6.86
CA GLY A 87 -18.83 4.49 5.99
C GLY A 87 -19.67 5.16 4.89
N SER A 88 -19.04 6.07 4.13
CA SER A 88 -19.73 6.81 3.07
C SER A 88 -20.04 5.93 1.85
N PRO A 89 -21.19 6.14 1.16
CA PRO A 89 -21.52 5.43 -0.07
C PRO A 89 -20.49 5.63 -1.21
N ARG A 90 -19.74 6.73 -1.20
CA ARG A 90 -18.67 6.97 -2.18
C ARG A 90 -17.47 6.05 -1.90
N ASN A 91 -17.09 5.91 -0.63
CA ASN A 91 -16.00 5.02 -0.23
C ASN A 91 -16.35 3.56 -0.53
N PHE A 92 -17.57 3.14 -0.21
CA PHE A 92 -18.06 1.81 -0.54
C PHE A 92 -18.01 1.49 -2.04
N ARG A 93 -18.39 2.45 -2.90
CA ARG A 93 -18.29 2.28 -4.35
C ARG A 93 -16.86 2.11 -4.85
N ARG A 94 -15.88 2.78 -4.20
CA ARG A 94 -14.45 2.60 -4.51
C ARG A 94 -13.97 1.20 -4.16
N LEU A 95 -14.26 0.75 -2.94
CA LEU A 95 -13.99 -0.63 -2.51
C LEU A 95 -14.52 -1.64 -3.54
N VAL A 96 -15.81 -1.57 -3.88
CA VAL A 96 -16.42 -2.50 -4.84
C VAL A 96 -15.74 -2.43 -6.22
N ALA A 97 -15.34 -1.24 -6.69
CA ALA A 97 -14.66 -1.09 -7.97
C ALA A 97 -13.25 -1.70 -7.96
N GLU A 98 -12.51 -1.53 -6.88
CA GLU A 98 -11.18 -2.10 -6.64
C GLU A 98 -11.26 -3.63 -6.54
N THR A 99 -12.17 -4.17 -5.71
CA THR A 99 -12.40 -5.62 -5.59
C THR A 99 -12.78 -6.23 -6.94
N LYS A 100 -13.63 -5.57 -7.74
CA LYS A 100 -13.96 -6.02 -9.10
C LYS A 100 -12.77 -5.97 -10.05
N ALA A 101 -11.88 -4.99 -9.90
CA ALA A 101 -10.69 -4.88 -10.73
C ALA A 101 -9.73 -6.04 -10.45
N LEU A 102 -9.52 -6.35 -9.17
CA LEU A 102 -8.74 -7.51 -8.73
C LEU A 102 -9.36 -8.83 -9.19
N TRP A 103 -10.69 -8.97 -9.05
CA TRP A 103 -11.38 -10.16 -9.56
C TRP A 103 -11.16 -10.33 -11.07
N ARG A 104 -11.25 -9.23 -11.84
CA ARG A 104 -11.02 -9.25 -13.29
C ARG A 104 -9.58 -9.58 -13.65
N SER A 105 -8.57 -9.10 -12.92
CA SER A 105 -7.17 -9.46 -13.20
C SER A 105 -6.92 -10.95 -13.00
N ASN A 106 -7.53 -11.54 -11.97
CA ASN A 106 -7.32 -12.94 -11.62
C ASN A 106 -8.17 -13.90 -12.47
N ASN A 107 -9.33 -13.43 -12.95
CA ASN A 107 -10.29 -14.22 -13.72
C ASN A 107 -10.34 -13.83 -15.21
N HIS A 108 -9.37 -13.05 -15.70
CA HIS A 108 -9.29 -12.71 -17.11
C HIS A 108 -9.05 -13.99 -17.92
N ARG A 109 -10.01 -14.37 -18.77
CA ARG A 109 -9.75 -15.41 -19.79
C ARG A 109 -8.71 -14.87 -20.75
N GLY A 110 -7.53 -15.48 -20.81
CA GLY A 110 -6.44 -15.01 -21.67
C GLY A 110 -6.91 -14.85 -23.12
N ARG A 111 -6.73 -13.67 -23.71
CA ARG A 111 -6.68 -13.59 -25.17
C ARG A 111 -5.34 -14.21 -25.55
N ARG A 112 -5.36 -15.41 -26.13
CA ARG A 112 -4.21 -15.88 -26.91
C ARG A 112 -4.22 -15.08 -28.21
N PRO A 113 -3.25 -14.19 -28.46
CA PRO A 113 -3.09 -13.63 -29.79
C PRO A 113 -2.88 -14.82 -30.74
N ALA A 114 -3.59 -14.85 -31.86
CA ALA A 114 -3.26 -15.80 -32.91
C ALA A 114 -1.82 -15.48 -33.34
N VAL A 115 -0.88 -16.39 -33.05
CA VAL A 115 0.48 -16.28 -33.56
C VAL A 115 0.39 -16.58 -35.04
N TRP A 116 0.48 -15.54 -35.87
CA TRP A 116 0.64 -15.72 -37.30
C TRP A 116 2.06 -16.22 -37.56
N ALA A 117 2.19 -17.49 -37.94
CA ALA A 117 3.45 -18.03 -38.45
C ALA A 117 3.50 -17.73 -39.95
N PRO A 118 4.40 -16.86 -40.45
CA PRO A 118 4.59 -16.71 -41.88
C PRO A 118 5.15 -18.02 -42.43
N GLU A 119 4.47 -18.61 -43.40
CA GLU A 119 4.97 -19.77 -44.13
C GLU A 119 6.32 -19.40 -44.77
N SER A 120 7.35 -20.18 -44.46
CA SER A 120 8.67 -20.07 -45.06
C SER A 120 8.57 -20.42 -46.54
N ILE A 121 8.74 -19.39 -47.37
CA ILE A 121 8.82 -19.51 -48.83
C ILE A 121 10.23 -20.00 -49.15
N TRP A 122 10.32 -21.16 -49.81
CA TRP A 122 11.55 -21.75 -50.35
C TRP A 122 12.08 -20.97 -51.55
#